data_AF-A0AAE3WLX5-F1
#
_entry.id   AF-A0AAE3WLX5-F1
#
_cell.length_a   1.000
_cell.length_b   1.000
_cell.length_c   1.000
_cell.angle_alpha   90.00
_cell.angle_beta   90.00
_cell.angle_gamma   90.00
#
_symmetry.space_group_name_H-M   'P 1'
#
loop_
_entity.id
_entity.type
_entity.pdbx_description
1 polymer ?
#
loop_
_entity_poly.entity_id
_entity_poly.type
_entity_poly.pdbx_seq_one_letter_code
_entity_poly.pdbx_strand_id
1 'polypeptide(L)'
;MTKDELHEAITALYERTKAGALAREERIAQIDALLSSYDGTPPENALERLSDLILYEELSDTRRNKMSAEEYPIMSERMEKTRKTGEASDKMAEEYDITGTNRGVPKRRTRSPYDNLFTDRHAKARNKTARKRYNDFVNGKSSGQFTVNIATGIKTVRLDAQ
;
A
#
# COMPACT_ATOMS: atom_id res chain seq x y z
N MET A 1 30.27 21.63 -25.17
CA MET A 1 28.91 21.06 -25.01
C MET A 1 28.26 21.67 -23.77
N THR A 2 27.01 22.10 -23.85
CA THR A 2 26.28 22.67 -22.71
C THR A 2 25.64 21.58 -21.84
N LYS A 3 25.15 21.93 -20.65
CA LYS A 3 24.46 20.99 -19.75
C LYS A 3 23.18 20.42 -20.37
N ASP A 4 22.45 21.24 -21.11
CA ASP A 4 21.20 20.84 -21.76
C ASP A 4 21.50 19.92 -22.94
N GLU A 5 22.53 20.23 -23.74
CA GLU A 5 23.02 19.33 -24.80
C GLU A 5 23.46 17.98 -24.24
N LEU A 6 24.12 17.95 -23.06
CA LEU A 6 24.45 16.71 -22.36
C LEU A 6 23.24 15.92 -21.94
N HIS A 7 22.24 16.59 -21.38
CA HIS A 7 21.00 15.94 -21.00
C HIS A 7 20.31 15.27 -22.20
N GLU A 8 20.20 15.99 -23.32
CA GLU A 8 19.57 15.47 -24.54
C GLU A 8 20.37 14.32 -25.15
N ALA A 9 21.70 14.43 -25.20
CA ALA A 9 22.55 13.36 -25.69
C ALA A 9 22.41 12.07 -24.86
N ILE A 10 22.38 12.18 -23.53
CA ILE A 10 22.14 11.05 -22.63
C ILE A 10 20.76 10.45 -22.84
N THR A 11 19.72 11.29 -23.01
CA THR A 11 18.36 10.81 -23.28
C THR A 11 18.28 10.05 -24.60
N ALA A 12 18.90 10.55 -25.67
CA ALA A 12 18.94 9.87 -26.96
C ALA A 12 19.73 8.55 -26.91
N LEU A 13 20.81 8.49 -26.13
CA LEU A 13 21.56 7.26 -25.89
C LEU A 13 20.71 6.23 -25.13
N TYR A 14 19.94 6.69 -24.14
CA TYR A 14 19.05 5.85 -23.36
C TYR A 14 17.94 5.23 -24.20
N GLU A 15 17.30 6.01 -25.07
CA GLU A 15 16.25 5.51 -25.98
C GLU A 15 16.78 4.44 -26.94
N ARG A 16 17.97 4.66 -27.52
CA ARG A 16 18.63 3.68 -28.39
C ARG A 16 18.98 2.40 -27.66
N THR A 17 19.48 2.51 -26.43
CA THR A 17 19.80 1.36 -25.58
C THR A 17 18.55 0.55 -25.26
N LYS A 18 17.46 1.23 -24.86
CA LYS A 18 16.18 0.59 -24.58
C LYS A 18 15.54 -0.07 -25.80
N ALA A 19 15.78 0.47 -27.00
CA ALA A 19 15.37 -0.14 -28.26
C ALA A 19 16.21 -1.37 -28.65
N GLY A 20 17.28 -1.69 -27.90
CA GLY A 20 18.19 -2.79 -28.21
C GLY A 20 19.11 -2.50 -29.40
N ALA A 21 19.27 -1.23 -29.79
CA ALA A 21 20.03 -0.84 -30.98
C ALA A 21 21.55 -0.72 -30.72
N LEU A 22 22.00 -0.80 -29.46
CA LEU A 22 23.39 -0.61 -29.06
C LEU A 22 23.88 -1.78 -28.22
N ALA A 23 25.01 -2.36 -28.60
CA ALA A 23 25.72 -3.32 -27.77
C ALA A 23 26.40 -2.62 -26.58
N ARG A 24 26.73 -3.38 -25.52
CA ARG A 24 27.35 -2.86 -24.30
C ARG A 24 28.63 -2.07 -24.57
N GLU A 25 29.54 -2.63 -25.35
CA GLU A 25 30.85 -2.02 -25.66
C GLU A 25 30.69 -0.71 -26.44
N GLU A 26 29.82 -0.70 -27.45
CA GLU A 26 29.53 0.50 -28.25
C GLU A 26 28.90 1.61 -27.41
N ARG A 27 28.03 1.22 -26.47
CA ARG A 27 27.39 2.16 -25.54
C ARG A 27 28.42 2.78 -24.59
N ILE A 28 29.32 1.99 -24.02
CA ILE A 28 30.40 2.49 -23.16
C ILE A 28 31.30 3.45 -23.94
N ALA A 29 31.71 3.08 -25.16
CA ALA A 29 32.53 3.96 -26.01
C ALA A 29 31.83 5.30 -26.34
N GLN A 30 30.51 5.28 -26.58
CA GLN A 30 29.73 6.51 -26.77
C GLN A 30 29.64 7.35 -25.50
N ILE A 31 29.52 6.73 -24.32
CA ILE A 31 29.53 7.43 -23.03
C ILE A 31 30.89 8.10 -22.80
N ASP A 32 31.99 7.38 -23.05
CA ASP A 32 33.34 7.93 -22.93
C ASP A 32 33.55 9.12 -23.88
N ALA A 33 33.10 8.99 -25.13
CA ALA A 33 33.14 10.09 -26.10
C ALA A 33 32.32 11.30 -25.63
N LEU A 34 31.10 11.08 -25.13
CA LEU A 34 30.25 12.14 -24.59
C LEU A 34 30.92 12.86 -23.42
N LEU A 35 31.46 12.11 -22.44
CA LEU A 35 32.18 12.67 -21.30
C LEU A 35 33.43 13.45 -21.74
N SER A 36 34.18 12.95 -22.73
CA SER A 36 35.37 13.63 -23.24
C SER A 36 35.06 14.97 -23.94
N SER A 37 33.85 15.12 -24.50
CA SER A 37 33.41 16.32 -25.20
C SER A 37 32.79 17.39 -24.29
N TYR A 38 32.52 17.03 -23.03
CA TYR A 38 31.93 17.92 -22.06
C TYR A 38 33.02 18.58 -21.22
N ASP A 39 33.21 19.89 -21.42
CA ASP A 39 34.19 20.66 -20.66
C ASP A 39 33.64 20.99 -19.26
N GLY A 40 34.04 20.19 -18.26
CA GLY A 40 33.77 20.44 -16.85
C GLY A 40 33.26 19.20 -16.10
N THR A 41 32.87 19.38 -14.83
CA THR A 41 32.27 18.30 -14.04
C THR A 41 30.81 18.12 -14.46
N PRO A 42 30.39 16.92 -14.93
CA PRO A 42 28.99 16.65 -15.23
C PRO A 42 28.14 16.79 -13.96
N PRO A 43 26.88 17.22 -14.08
CA PRO A 43 25.97 17.26 -12.93
C PRO A 43 25.72 15.85 -12.38
N GLU A 44 25.46 15.75 -11.08
CA GLU A 44 25.25 14.47 -10.38
C GLU A 44 24.19 13.59 -11.05
N ASN A 45 23.02 14.16 -11.38
CA ASN A 45 21.95 13.44 -12.09
C ASN A 45 22.37 12.89 -13.46
N ALA A 46 23.34 13.52 -14.15
CA ALA A 46 23.84 12.99 -15.41
C ALA A 46 24.76 11.79 -15.18
N LEU A 47 25.61 11.85 -14.14
CA LEU A 47 26.48 10.74 -13.76
C LEU A 47 25.67 9.51 -13.34
N GLU A 48 24.61 9.69 -12.57
CA GLU A 48 23.69 8.62 -12.18
C GLU A 48 23.11 7.93 -13.42
N ARG A 49 22.53 8.71 -14.35
CA ARG A 49 21.95 8.17 -15.60
C ARG A 49 22.98 7.47 -16.48
N LEU A 50 24.21 7.99 -16.55
CA LEU A 50 25.30 7.34 -17.30
C LEU A 50 25.73 6.03 -16.63
N SER A 51 25.77 5.98 -15.31
CA SER A 51 26.09 4.76 -14.56
C SER A 51 25.03 3.67 -14.77
N ASP A 52 23.76 4.05 -14.77
CA ASP A 52 22.65 3.14 -15.08
C ASP A 52 22.74 2.60 -16.51
N LEU A 53 23.18 3.42 -17.46
CA LEU A 53 23.39 2.99 -18.84
C LEU A 53 24.56 2.00 -18.97
N ILE A 54 25.63 2.18 -18.21
CA ILE A 54 26.75 1.23 -18.20
C ILE A 54 26.28 -0.15 -17.68
N LEU A 55 25.40 -0.15 -16.68
CA LEU A 55 24.86 -1.35 -16.01
C LEU A 55 23.47 -1.76 -16.53
N TYR A 56 23.12 -1.36 -17.75
CA TYR A 56 21.75 -1.48 -18.25
C TYR A 56 21.28 -2.93 -18.29
N GLU A 57 22.11 -3.86 -18.78
CA GLU A 57 21.77 -5.27 -18.89
C GLU A 57 21.51 -5.89 -17.52
N GLU A 58 22.34 -5.55 -16.54
CA GLU A 58 22.16 -5.98 -15.16
C GLU A 58 20.89 -5.37 -14.59
N LEU A 59 20.70 -4.05 -14.63
CA LEU A 59 19.53 -3.39 -14.01
C LEU A 59 18.19 -3.76 -14.67
N SER A 60 18.19 -4.05 -15.97
CA SER A 60 16.99 -4.43 -16.72
C SER A 60 16.64 -5.92 -16.63
N ASP A 61 17.53 -6.77 -16.12
CA ASP A 61 17.25 -8.19 -15.96
C ASP A 61 16.09 -8.42 -14.95
N THR A 62 15.02 -9.04 -15.45
CA THR A 62 13.79 -9.32 -14.70
C THR A 62 13.70 -10.76 -14.19
N ARG A 63 14.73 -11.59 -14.40
CA ARG A 63 14.74 -12.98 -13.93
C ARG A 63 14.57 -13.04 -12.41
N ARG A 64 13.63 -13.88 -11.96
CA ARG A 64 13.32 -14.06 -10.54
C ARG A 64 14.52 -14.59 -9.73
N ASN A 65 15.34 -15.44 -10.34
CA ASN A 65 16.46 -16.13 -9.69
C ASN A 65 17.81 -15.42 -9.90
N LYS A 66 17.83 -14.21 -10.44
CA LYS A 66 19.04 -13.40 -10.67
C LYS A 66 19.98 -13.38 -9.46
N MET A 67 19.43 -13.09 -8.28
CA MET A 67 20.18 -13.01 -7.02
C MET A 67 20.86 -14.30 -6.57
N SER A 68 20.45 -15.44 -7.11
CA SER A 68 21.00 -16.77 -6.76
C SER A 68 21.77 -17.43 -7.91
N ALA A 69 21.57 -16.96 -9.14
CA ALA A 69 22.11 -17.58 -10.34
C ALA A 69 23.46 -16.98 -10.75
N GLU A 70 23.69 -15.71 -10.45
CA GLU A 70 24.93 -15.00 -10.78
C GLU A 70 25.87 -14.97 -9.58
N GLU A 71 27.18 -14.96 -9.85
CA GLU A 71 28.22 -14.86 -8.81
C GLU A 71 28.20 -13.48 -8.15
N TYR A 72 27.99 -12.41 -8.94
CA TYR A 72 27.93 -11.02 -8.48
C TYR A 72 26.67 -10.31 -8.98
N PRO A 73 25.48 -10.62 -8.42
CA PRO A 73 24.22 -10.04 -8.86
C PRO A 73 24.06 -8.59 -8.39
N ILE A 74 23.61 -7.71 -9.29
CA ILE A 74 23.25 -6.32 -8.98
C ILE A 74 21.72 -6.20 -8.88
N MET A 75 21.19 -5.54 -7.84
CA MET A 75 19.75 -5.30 -7.74
C MET A 75 19.33 -4.06 -8.53
N SER A 76 18.15 -4.12 -9.17
CA SER A 76 17.48 -2.90 -9.63
C SER A 76 16.74 -2.22 -8.47
N GLU A 77 16.45 -0.92 -8.61
CA GLU A 77 15.73 -0.14 -7.60
C GLU A 77 14.40 -0.79 -7.19
N ARG A 78 13.66 -1.33 -8.18
CA ARG A 78 12.41 -2.07 -7.93
C ARG A 78 12.64 -3.31 -7.05
N MET A 79 13.70 -4.07 -7.33
CA MET A 79 14.03 -5.29 -6.58
C MET A 79 14.46 -4.94 -5.16
N GLU A 80 15.31 -3.93 -4.99
CA GLU A 80 15.75 -3.44 -3.70
C GLU A 80 14.55 -2.96 -2.87
N LYS A 81 13.65 -2.16 -3.46
CA LYS A 81 12.42 -1.71 -2.82
C LYS A 81 11.55 -2.87 -2.40
N THR A 82 11.36 -3.87 -3.27
CA THR A 82 10.58 -5.07 -2.96
C THR A 82 11.19 -5.84 -1.79
N ARG A 83 12.51 -6.00 -1.77
CA ARG A 83 13.24 -6.63 -0.67
C ARG A 83 13.03 -5.87 0.64
N LYS A 84 13.30 -4.56 0.67
CA LYS A 84 13.09 -3.70 1.84
C LYS A 84 11.66 -3.76 2.36
N THR A 85 10.66 -3.79 1.48
CA THR A 85 9.24 -3.90 1.90
C THR A 85 8.86 -5.28 2.42
N GLY A 86 9.59 -6.32 2.02
CA GLY A 86 9.38 -7.70 2.46
C GLY A 86 10.18 -8.08 3.70
N GLU A 87 11.12 -7.23 4.12
CA GLU A 87 11.87 -7.42 5.37
C GLU A 87 10.90 -7.36 6.56
N ALA A 88 11.10 -8.28 7.51
CA ALA A 88 10.32 -8.27 8.74
C ALA A 88 10.58 -6.97 9.50
N SER A 89 9.53 -6.36 10.04
CA SER A 89 9.71 -5.15 10.85
C SER A 89 10.62 -5.43 12.05
N ASP A 90 11.48 -4.49 12.43
CA ASP A 90 12.35 -4.60 13.62
C ASP A 90 11.55 -4.95 14.88
N LYS A 91 10.32 -4.43 14.99
CA LYS A 91 9.38 -4.75 16.06
C LYS A 91 9.06 -6.25 16.18
N MET A 92 9.07 -6.97 15.06
CA MET A 92 8.91 -8.43 15.05
C MET A 92 10.13 -9.11 15.66
N ALA A 93 11.33 -8.55 15.52
CA ALA A 93 12.52 -9.07 16.21
C ALA A 93 12.46 -8.79 17.72
N GLU A 94 11.90 -7.65 18.15
CA GLU A 94 11.72 -7.33 19.57
C GLU A 94 10.69 -8.22 20.28
N GLU A 95 9.59 -8.54 19.59
CA GLU A 95 8.48 -9.28 20.20
C GLU A 95 8.73 -10.79 20.25
N TYR A 96 9.63 -11.33 19.44
CA TYR A 96 9.88 -12.77 19.37
C TYR A 96 11.11 -13.17 20.19
N ASP A 97 10.93 -14.17 21.04
CA ASP A 97 11.99 -14.79 21.84
C ASP A 97 12.91 -15.66 20.96
N ILE A 98 14.08 -16.05 21.47
CA ILE A 98 15.04 -16.94 20.77
C ILE A 98 14.44 -18.30 20.40
N THR A 99 13.34 -18.68 21.06
CA THR A 99 12.56 -19.90 20.79
C THR A 99 11.50 -19.72 19.69
N GLY A 100 11.35 -18.51 19.14
CA GLY A 100 10.31 -18.17 18.16
C GLY A 100 8.93 -17.89 18.77
N THR A 101 8.84 -17.78 20.10
CA THR A 101 7.58 -17.48 20.79
C THR A 101 7.34 -15.98 20.83
N ASN A 102 6.17 -15.51 20.38
CA ASN A 102 5.78 -14.10 20.48
C ASN A 102 5.45 -13.73 21.96
N ARG A 103 6.23 -12.81 22.53
CA ARG A 103 6.10 -12.23 23.87
C ARG A 103 5.47 -10.83 23.87
N GLY A 104 5.08 -10.31 22.71
CA GLY A 104 4.41 -9.03 22.56
C GLY A 104 3.05 -8.99 23.27
N VAL A 105 2.60 -7.78 23.60
CA VAL A 105 1.26 -7.58 24.18
C VAL A 105 0.21 -8.11 23.20
N PRO A 106 -0.72 -9.00 23.63
CA PRO A 106 -1.69 -9.60 22.73
C PRO A 106 -2.65 -8.55 22.17
N LYS A 107 -2.36 -8.08 20.96
CA LYS A 107 -3.19 -7.10 20.25
C LYS A 107 -4.13 -7.83 19.30
N ARG A 108 -5.44 -7.58 19.43
CA ARG A 108 -6.41 -8.09 18.45
C ARG A 108 -6.16 -7.42 17.10
N ARG A 109 -6.30 -8.19 16.00
CA ARG A 109 -6.22 -7.65 14.65
C ARG A 109 -7.22 -6.51 14.47
N THR A 110 -6.81 -5.47 13.75
CA THR A 110 -7.77 -4.47 13.25
C THR A 110 -8.75 -5.17 12.31
N ARG A 111 -10.04 -4.85 12.46
CA ARG A 111 -11.07 -5.39 11.57
C ARG A 111 -10.95 -4.72 10.21
N SER A 112 -11.10 -5.50 9.14
CA SER A 112 -11.19 -4.98 7.78
C SER A 112 -12.44 -4.08 7.65
N PRO A 113 -12.46 -3.09 6.73
CA PRO A 113 -13.68 -2.36 6.41
C PRO A 113 -14.89 -3.26 6.14
N TYR A 114 -14.65 -4.41 5.49
CA TYR A 114 -15.69 -5.42 5.23
C TYR A 114 -16.26 -6.03 6.53
N ASP A 115 -15.39 -6.43 7.46
CA ASP A 115 -15.76 -7.02 8.75
C ASP A 115 -16.56 -6.03 9.61
N ASN A 116 -16.17 -4.75 9.57
CA ASN A 116 -16.89 -3.67 10.25
C ASN A 116 -18.29 -3.48 9.64
N LEU A 117 -18.40 -3.44 8.31
CA LEU A 117 -19.68 -3.31 7.61
C LEU A 117 -20.64 -4.48 7.93
N PHE A 118 -20.11 -5.71 7.97
CA PHE A 118 -20.89 -6.88 8.36
C PHE A 118 -21.40 -6.78 9.79
N THR A 119 -20.53 -6.42 10.73
CA THR A 119 -20.89 -6.22 12.15
C THR A 119 -21.94 -5.12 12.30
N ASP A 120 -21.74 -3.99 11.61
CA ASP A 120 -22.64 -2.85 11.60
C ASP A 120 -24.01 -3.19 11.03
N ARG A 121 -24.09 -4.05 10.01
CA ARG A 121 -25.37 -4.51 9.45
C ARG A 121 -26.20 -5.21 10.51
N HIS A 122 -25.61 -6.13 11.27
CA HIS A 122 -26.27 -6.82 12.36
C HIS A 122 -26.61 -5.88 13.53
N ALA A 123 -25.72 -4.95 13.87
CA ALA A 123 -25.96 -3.95 14.91
C ALA A 123 -27.12 -3.00 14.54
N LYS A 124 -27.15 -2.49 13.31
CA LYS A 124 -28.23 -1.63 12.80
C LYS A 124 -29.57 -2.36 12.77
N ALA A 125 -29.60 -3.63 12.38
CA ALA A 125 -30.81 -4.44 12.42
C ALA A 125 -31.36 -4.59 13.85
N ARG A 126 -30.50 -4.93 14.82
CA ARG A 126 -30.88 -5.01 16.24
C ARG A 126 -31.36 -3.67 16.78
N ASN A 127 -30.62 -2.59 16.51
CA ASN A 127 -30.99 -1.23 16.93
C ASN A 127 -32.33 -0.77 16.34
N LYS A 128 -32.63 -1.14 15.09
CA LYS A 128 -33.94 -0.87 14.47
C LYS A 128 -35.07 -1.56 15.22
N THR A 129 -34.91 -2.83 15.60
CA THR A 129 -35.92 -3.55 16.39
C THR A 129 -36.07 -2.98 17.80
N ALA A 130 -34.96 -2.63 18.47
CA ALA A 130 -34.99 -2.01 19.79
C ALA A 130 -35.68 -0.64 19.76
N ARG A 131 -35.38 0.19 18.76
CA ARG A 131 -36.03 1.49 18.56
C ARG A 131 -37.53 1.35 18.29
N LYS A 132 -37.95 0.35 17.51
CA LYS A 132 -39.37 0.08 17.27
C LYS A 132 -40.08 -0.27 18.59
N ARG A 133 -39.53 -1.20 19.37
CA ARG A 133 -40.06 -1.57 20.70
C ARG A 133 -40.17 -0.38 21.65
N TYR A 134 -39.14 0.46 21.70
CA TYR A 134 -39.14 1.67 22.52
C TYR A 134 -40.22 2.66 22.05
N ASN A 135 -40.34 2.90 20.75
CA ASN A 135 -41.38 3.78 20.21
C ASN A 135 -42.79 3.23 20.47
N ASP A 136 -42.99 1.92 20.35
CA ASP A 136 -44.26 1.27 20.65
C ASP A 136 -44.61 1.42 22.15
N PHE A 137 -43.62 1.32 23.04
CA PHE A 137 -43.77 1.58 24.48
C PHE A 137 -44.11 3.05 24.79
N VAL A 138 -43.38 4.01 24.22
CA VAL A 138 -43.62 5.45 24.47
C VAL A 138 -44.99 5.88 23.97
N ASN A 139 -45.45 5.33 22.85
CA ASN A 139 -46.74 5.70 22.25
C ASN A 139 -47.92 4.89 22.82
N GLY A 140 -47.75 4.13 23.91
CA GLY A 140 -48.85 3.37 24.52
C GLY A 140 -49.35 2.21 23.65
N LYS A 141 -48.54 1.74 22.68
CA LYS A 141 -48.87 0.67 21.74
C LYS A 141 -48.35 -0.70 22.16
N SER A 142 -47.62 -0.79 23.27
CA SER A 142 -47.15 -2.05 23.83
C SER A 142 -48.22 -2.71 24.71
N SER A 143 -48.22 -4.04 24.79
CA SER A 143 -49.19 -4.78 25.62
C SER A 143 -49.10 -4.41 27.09
N GLY A 144 -50.25 -4.38 27.76
CA GLY A 144 -50.32 -4.08 29.18
C GLY A 144 -50.22 -2.59 29.54
N GLN A 145 -50.09 -1.70 28.54
CA GLN A 145 -50.21 -0.26 28.74
C GLN A 145 -51.65 0.21 28.55
N PHE A 146 -52.06 1.18 29.37
CA PHE A 146 -53.33 1.88 29.26
C PHE A 146 -53.07 3.36 29.07
N THR A 147 -53.88 4.00 28.23
CA THR A 147 -53.90 5.46 28.10
C THR A 147 -55.15 6.00 28.79
N VAL A 148 -55.03 7.18 29.39
CA VAL A 148 -56.12 7.85 30.11
C VAL A 148 -56.36 9.20 29.47
N ASN A 149 -57.59 9.49 29.07
CA ASN A 149 -57.97 10.82 28.62
C ASN A 149 -58.06 11.75 29.84
N ILE A 150 -57.25 12.80 29.87
CA ILE A 150 -57.13 13.71 31.03
C ILE A 150 -58.43 14.50 31.25
N ALA A 151 -59.19 14.80 30.20
CA ALA A 151 -60.42 15.58 30.29
C ALA A 151 -61.65 14.75 30.70
N THR A 152 -61.69 13.46 30.33
CA THR A 152 -62.86 12.59 30.57
C THR A 152 -62.62 11.48 31.58
N GLY A 153 -61.36 11.21 31.97
CA GLY A 153 -60.98 10.17 32.93
C GLY A 153 -61.15 8.73 32.43
N ILE A 154 -61.63 8.54 31.20
CA ILE A 154 -61.88 7.22 30.62
C ILE A 154 -60.54 6.54 30.33
N LYS A 155 -60.38 5.31 30.84
CA LYS A 155 -59.21 4.46 30.62
C LYS A 155 -59.44 3.56 29.42
N THR A 156 -58.53 3.58 28.45
CA THR A 156 -58.52 2.63 27.33
C THR A 156 -57.34 1.68 27.50
N VAL A 157 -57.65 0.42 27.82
CA VAL A 157 -56.68 -0.67 27.89
C VAL A 157 -56.61 -1.33 26.51
N ARG A 158 -55.42 -1.43 25.92
CA ARG A 158 -55.24 -2.23 24.70
C ARG A 158 -55.08 -3.70 25.07
N LEU A 159 -56.05 -4.51 24.68
CA LEU A 159 -56.07 -5.97 24.90
C LEU A 159 -55.36 -6.76 23.80
N ASP A 160 -54.97 -6.12 22.69
CA ASP A 160 -54.38 -6.81 21.55
C ASP A 160 -52.86 -6.59 21.49
N ALA A 161 -52.10 -7.57 21.98
CA ALA A 161 -50.79 -7.85 21.41
C ALA A 161 -50.56 -9.36 21.37
N GLN A 162 -50.63 -9.92 20.16
CA GLN A 162 -49.86 -11.12 19.79
C GLN A 162 -48.49 -10.66 19.30
#